data_AF-A0A970V9W0-F1
#
_entry.id   AF-A0A970V9W0-F1
#
_cell.length_a   1.000
_cell.length_b   1.000
_cell.length_c   1.000
_cell.angle_alpha   90.00
_cell.angle_beta   90.00
_cell.angle_gamma   90.00
#
_symmetry.space_group_name_H-M   'P 1'
#
loop_
_entity.id
_entity.type
_entity.pdbx_description
1 polymer ?
#
loop_
_entity_poly.entity_id
_entity_poly.type
_entity_poly.pdbx_seq_one_letter_code
_entity_poly.pdbx_strand_id
1 'polypeptide(L)'
;MNYLAHLYLAGDDDDLAAGALLGDFVKGWLERQPLPSGVIAGIRLHRAIDSFTDQHPVVRRSCARLRHRRLVAGVIVDLAYDHFLAVRWPQFASEPLPAFCARSYRRLLARRHAFPPRLQAMLPHMVRDDWLGSYARLENVALALERIGRRLSRPGLLADVLADLERHYHGLEQDFLEFFPEVVAHFAPRGKGEQGAIAASASAVGMPAAQSGCRRTAGSRYSSSSRNSSKAASSSSGSTAAPLASASQSRPTA
;
A
#
# COMPACT_ATOMS: atom_id res chain seq x y z
N MET A 1 7.62 -1.21 4.94
CA MET A 1 6.46 -2.11 4.62
C MET A 1 5.17 -1.32 4.76
N ASN A 2 3.97 -1.91 4.55
CA ASN A 2 2.70 -1.22 4.81
C ASN A 2 1.80 -2.01 5.81
N TYR A 3 0.56 -1.57 6.00
CA TYR A 3 -0.28 -1.91 7.15
C TYR A 3 -0.55 -3.40 7.34
N LEU A 4 -0.65 -4.22 6.28
CA LEU A 4 -0.89 -5.66 6.41
C LEU A 4 0.33 -6.35 7.03
N ALA A 5 1.53 -6.06 6.54
CA ALA A 5 2.76 -6.63 7.07
C ALA A 5 3.10 -6.11 8.47
N HIS A 6 2.87 -4.82 8.75
CA HIS A 6 3.06 -4.24 10.09
C HIS A 6 2.10 -4.86 11.12
N LEU A 7 0.85 -5.13 10.75
CA LEU A 7 -0.09 -5.86 11.61
C LEU A 7 0.29 -7.34 11.79
N TYR A 8 0.72 -8.01 10.71
CA TYR A 8 1.18 -9.41 10.77
C TYR A 8 2.39 -9.56 11.72
N LEU A 9 3.40 -8.68 11.59
CA LEU A 9 4.61 -8.72 12.42
C LEU A 9 4.37 -8.27 13.88
N ALA A 10 3.28 -7.54 14.15
CA ALA A 10 2.84 -7.23 15.52
C ALA A 10 2.19 -8.43 16.24
N GLY A 11 1.75 -9.46 15.51
CA GLY A 11 1.15 -10.66 16.06
C GLY A 11 -0.20 -10.42 16.73
N ASP A 12 -0.41 -11.05 17.89
CA ASP A 12 -1.71 -11.06 18.59
C ASP A 12 -1.82 -10.13 19.80
N ASP A 13 -0.82 -9.29 20.03
CA ASP A 13 -0.87 -8.24 21.05
C ASP A 13 -1.61 -6.99 20.52
N ASP A 14 -2.74 -6.66 21.14
CA ASP A 14 -3.60 -5.53 20.77
C ASP A 14 -2.91 -4.14 20.92
N ASP A 15 -1.89 -4.03 21.79
CA ASP A 15 -1.10 -2.83 22.01
C ASP A 15 -0.03 -2.67 20.92
N LEU A 16 0.67 -3.76 20.57
CA LEU A 16 1.57 -3.79 19.42
C LEU A 16 0.83 -3.52 18.11
N ALA A 17 -0.32 -4.16 17.89
CA ALA A 17 -1.13 -3.95 16.68
C ALA A 17 -1.68 -2.52 16.56
N ALA A 18 -2.02 -1.86 17.68
CA ALA A 18 -2.34 -0.44 17.71
C ALA A 18 -1.12 0.43 17.38
N GLY A 19 0.05 0.13 17.97
CA GLY A 19 1.30 0.82 17.70
C GLY A 19 1.79 0.68 16.25
N ALA A 20 1.52 -0.47 15.63
CA ALA A 20 1.89 -0.81 14.26
C ALA A 20 1.22 0.10 13.21
N LEU A 21 -0.03 0.53 13.44
CA LEU A 21 -0.64 1.61 12.64
C LEU A 21 -0.17 2.99 13.10
N LEU A 22 -0.03 3.22 14.41
CA LEU A 22 0.27 4.55 14.96
C LEU A 22 1.64 5.09 14.60
N GLY A 23 2.63 4.26 14.28
CA GLY A 23 3.96 4.74 13.89
C GLY A 23 3.97 5.61 12.63
N ASP A 24 2.94 5.48 11.78
CA ASP A 24 2.75 6.34 10.63
C ASP A 24 2.21 7.74 11.01
N PHE A 25 1.53 7.85 12.16
CA PHE A 25 0.87 9.07 12.64
C PHE A 25 1.65 9.78 13.77
N VAL A 26 2.46 9.04 14.53
CA VAL A 26 3.21 9.53 15.70
C VAL A 26 4.69 9.63 15.33
N LYS A 27 5.15 10.85 15.04
CA LYS A 27 6.55 11.15 14.68
C LYS A 27 7.29 11.84 15.85
N GLY A 28 8.62 11.75 15.86
CA GLY A 28 9.47 12.29 16.94
C GLY A 28 9.56 11.39 18.18
N TRP A 29 9.92 12.00 19.31
CA TRP A 29 10.10 11.36 20.63
C TRP A 29 8.79 10.74 21.14
N LEU A 30 8.87 9.51 21.63
CA LEU A 30 7.70 8.72 22.06
C LEU A 30 7.44 8.85 23.57
N GLU A 31 8.50 9.13 24.32
CA GLU A 31 8.58 9.23 25.77
C GLU A 31 7.82 10.45 26.33
N ARG A 32 7.31 11.31 25.43
CA ARG A 32 6.50 12.49 25.74
C ARG A 32 5.06 12.37 25.21
N GLN A 33 4.70 11.23 24.61
CA GLN A 33 3.36 10.99 24.08
C GLN A 33 2.46 10.41 25.19
N PRO A 34 1.20 10.86 25.34
CA PRO A 34 0.25 10.29 26.30
C PRO A 34 -0.33 8.97 25.77
N LEU A 35 0.53 7.96 25.60
CA LEU A 35 0.21 6.65 25.03
C LEU A 35 0.63 5.52 25.99
N PRO A 36 -0.10 4.37 26.01
CA PRO A 36 0.32 3.19 26.76
C PRO A 36 1.71 2.69 26.36
N SER A 37 2.43 2.06 27.29
CA SER A 37 3.78 1.55 27.08
C SER A 37 3.85 0.45 26.00
N GLY A 38 2.84 -0.41 25.90
CA GLY A 38 2.72 -1.42 24.84
C GLY A 38 2.50 -0.76 23.47
N VAL A 39 1.60 0.22 23.38
CA VAL A 39 1.43 1.04 22.16
C VAL A 39 2.73 1.73 21.74
N ILE A 40 3.51 2.28 22.68
CA ILE A 40 4.84 2.85 22.41
C ILE A 40 5.80 1.76 21.90
N ALA A 41 5.75 0.54 22.44
CA ALA A 41 6.54 -0.59 21.94
C ALA A 41 6.13 -0.98 20.50
N GLY A 42 4.84 -0.98 20.16
CA GLY A 42 4.37 -1.21 18.78
C GLY A 42 4.82 -0.13 17.80
N ILE A 43 4.86 1.13 18.21
CA ILE A 43 5.41 2.22 17.39
C ILE A 43 6.93 2.06 17.18
N ARG A 44 7.66 1.60 18.21
CA ARG A 44 9.08 1.25 18.10
C ARG A 44 9.29 0.06 17.16
N LEU A 45 8.44 -0.97 17.22
CA LEU A 45 8.46 -2.15 16.36
C LEU A 45 8.26 -1.77 14.88
N HIS A 46 7.22 -0.98 14.56
CA HIS A 46 6.99 -0.45 13.20
C HIS A 46 8.22 0.30 12.66
N ARG A 47 8.78 1.24 13.45
CA ARG A 47 9.99 1.99 13.07
C ARG A 47 11.22 1.08 12.88
N ALA A 48 11.31 -0.02 13.62
CA ALA A 48 12.40 -1.00 13.47
C ALA A 48 12.23 -1.86 12.21
N ILE A 49 11.00 -2.30 11.91
CA ILE A 49 10.65 -3.00 10.67
C ILE A 49 10.96 -2.14 9.44
N ASP A 50 10.56 -0.87 9.44
CA ASP A 50 10.86 0.05 8.33
C ASP A 50 12.38 0.29 8.19
N SER A 51 13.07 0.56 9.31
CA SER A 51 14.53 0.72 9.32
C SER A 51 15.29 -0.51 8.78
N PHE A 52 14.81 -1.72 9.07
CA PHE A 52 15.34 -2.96 8.50
C PHE A 52 15.02 -3.07 7.01
N THR A 53 13.78 -2.77 6.61
CA THR A 53 13.27 -2.81 5.23
C THR A 53 14.06 -1.85 4.31
N ASP A 54 14.16 -0.56 4.66
CA ASP A 54 14.88 0.47 3.88
C ASP A 54 16.40 0.18 3.74
N GLN A 55 16.96 -0.55 4.69
CA GLN A 55 18.36 -0.94 4.67
C GLN A 55 18.63 -2.22 3.89
N HIS A 56 17.60 -3.04 3.64
CA HIS A 56 17.78 -4.36 3.04
C HIS A 56 18.28 -4.30 1.59
N PRO A 57 19.34 -5.05 1.22
CA PRO A 57 19.83 -5.08 -0.17
C PRO A 57 18.76 -5.46 -1.19
N VAL A 58 17.85 -6.37 -0.80
CA VAL A 58 16.76 -6.87 -1.65
C VAL A 58 15.65 -5.84 -1.87
N VAL A 59 15.28 -5.07 -0.85
CA VAL A 59 14.32 -3.95 -0.99
C VAL A 59 14.93 -2.84 -1.85
N ARG A 60 16.23 -2.58 -1.69
CA ARG A 60 16.98 -1.66 -2.56
C ARG A 60 17.04 -2.15 -4.01
N ARG A 61 17.12 -3.47 -4.24
CA ARG A 61 16.99 -4.11 -5.57
C ARG A 61 15.62 -3.85 -6.19
N SER A 62 14.53 -4.05 -5.43
CA SER A 62 13.16 -3.68 -5.83
C SER A 62 13.04 -2.20 -6.20
N CYS A 63 13.51 -1.29 -5.35
CA CYS A 63 13.50 0.15 -5.60
C CYS A 63 14.31 0.56 -6.85
N ALA A 64 15.40 -0.15 -7.17
CA ALA A 64 16.22 0.12 -8.35
C ALA A 64 15.51 -0.27 -9.67
N ARG A 65 14.56 -1.21 -9.66
CA ARG A 65 13.69 -1.50 -10.82
C ARG A 65 12.92 -0.23 -11.22
N LEU A 66 12.41 0.50 -10.22
CA LEU A 66 11.62 1.73 -10.35
C LEU A 66 12.46 3.03 -10.36
N ARG A 67 13.69 2.99 -10.89
CA ARG A 67 14.65 4.11 -10.85
C ARG A 67 14.13 5.44 -11.42
N HIS A 68 13.20 5.43 -12.38
CA HIS A 68 12.54 6.63 -12.92
C HIS A 68 11.61 7.30 -11.91
N ARG A 69 11.11 6.55 -10.93
CA ARG A 69 10.27 7.03 -9.82
C ARG A 69 11.03 7.10 -8.48
N ARG A 70 12.36 7.29 -8.48
CA ARG A 70 13.25 7.25 -7.31
C ARG A 70 12.74 7.96 -6.04
N LEU A 71 11.98 9.06 -6.17
CA LEU A 71 11.42 9.82 -5.04
C LEU A 71 10.24 9.13 -4.32
N VAL A 72 9.59 8.15 -4.96
CA VAL A 72 8.43 7.42 -4.45
C VAL A 72 8.58 5.90 -4.57
N ALA A 73 9.74 5.41 -5.04
CA ALA A 73 10.00 3.99 -5.30
C ALA A 73 9.79 3.12 -4.05
N GLY A 74 10.22 3.57 -2.87
CA GLY A 74 9.96 2.88 -1.58
C GLY A 74 8.47 2.65 -1.36
N VAL A 75 7.67 3.72 -1.40
CA VAL A 75 6.20 3.65 -1.23
C VAL A 75 5.52 2.70 -2.22
N ILE A 76 6.02 2.60 -3.47
CA ILE A 76 5.51 1.63 -4.45
C ILE A 76 5.88 0.20 -4.04
N VAL A 77 7.12 -0.02 -3.59
CA VAL A 77 7.60 -1.33 -3.12
C VAL A 77 6.90 -1.77 -1.83
N ASP A 78 6.64 -0.86 -0.88
CA ASP A 78 5.91 -1.12 0.35
C ASP A 78 4.49 -1.66 0.07
N LEU A 79 3.75 -1.00 -0.82
CA LEU A 79 2.41 -1.45 -1.22
C LEU A 79 2.46 -2.70 -2.11
N ALA A 80 3.50 -2.90 -2.91
CA ALA A 80 3.69 -4.13 -3.68
C ALA A 80 4.01 -5.33 -2.78
N TYR A 81 4.80 -5.15 -1.72
CA TYR A 81 5.15 -6.21 -0.79
C TYR A 81 3.96 -6.62 0.09
N ASP A 82 3.13 -5.67 0.53
CA ASP A 82 1.83 -5.97 1.14
C ASP A 82 0.88 -6.71 0.16
N HIS A 83 0.93 -6.41 -1.13
CA HIS A 83 0.19 -7.16 -2.16
C HIS A 83 0.67 -8.61 -2.30
N PHE A 84 1.98 -8.86 -2.38
CA PHE A 84 2.50 -10.23 -2.45
C PHE A 84 2.21 -11.01 -1.17
N LEU A 85 2.26 -10.37 0.00
CA LEU A 85 1.81 -10.97 1.27
C LEU A 85 0.33 -11.35 1.23
N ALA A 86 -0.55 -10.48 0.71
CA ALA A 86 -1.98 -10.76 0.58
C ALA A 86 -2.27 -11.90 -0.42
N VAL A 87 -1.61 -11.91 -1.58
CA VAL A 87 -1.75 -12.97 -2.62
C VAL A 87 -1.22 -14.31 -2.12
N ARG A 88 -0.08 -14.31 -1.42
CA ARG A 88 0.62 -15.52 -0.96
C ARG A 88 0.36 -15.86 0.50
N TRP A 89 -0.69 -15.28 1.09
CA TRP A 89 -1.01 -15.41 2.51
C TRP A 89 -0.98 -16.84 3.07
N PRO A 90 -1.47 -17.89 2.37
CA PRO A 90 -1.39 -19.28 2.86
C PRO A 90 0.04 -19.85 2.98
N GLN A 91 1.07 -19.15 2.49
CA GLN A 91 2.48 -19.51 2.67
C GLN A 91 3.07 -18.97 3.99
N PHE A 92 2.38 -18.03 4.64
CA PHE A 92 2.86 -17.31 5.83
C PHE A 92 1.92 -17.44 7.05
N ALA A 93 0.62 -17.68 6.85
CA ALA A 93 -0.35 -17.84 7.92
C ALA A 93 -1.30 -19.02 7.69
N SER A 94 -1.64 -19.71 8.77
CA SER A 94 -2.65 -20.79 8.81
C SER A 94 -4.09 -20.26 8.88
N GLU A 95 -4.28 -19.05 9.43
CA GLU A 95 -5.56 -18.35 9.41
C GLU A 95 -5.83 -17.75 8.01
N PRO A 96 -7.05 -17.85 7.45
CA PRO A 96 -7.41 -17.16 6.20
C PRO A 96 -7.33 -15.63 6.31
N LEU A 97 -6.77 -14.96 5.28
CA LEU A 97 -6.62 -13.50 5.22
C LEU A 97 -7.88 -12.71 5.64
N PRO A 98 -9.12 -13.05 5.19
CA PRO A 98 -10.31 -12.29 5.60
C PRO A 98 -10.59 -12.35 7.11
N ALA A 99 -10.24 -13.45 7.79
CA ALA A 99 -10.39 -13.58 9.24
C ALA A 99 -9.33 -12.74 9.97
N PHE A 100 -8.08 -12.75 9.49
CA PHE A 100 -7.01 -11.89 10.01
C PHE A 100 -7.37 -10.40 9.88
N CYS A 101 -7.85 -9.97 8.71
CA CYS A 101 -8.30 -8.60 8.46
C CYS A 101 -9.46 -8.23 9.39
N ALA A 102 -10.50 -9.07 9.48
CA ALA A 102 -11.64 -8.84 10.37
C ALA A 102 -11.24 -8.78 11.87
N ARG A 103 -10.30 -9.64 12.32
CA ARG A 103 -9.75 -9.58 13.69
C ARG A 103 -9.01 -8.27 13.93
N SER A 104 -8.13 -7.88 13.00
CA SER A 104 -7.34 -6.65 13.06
C SER A 104 -8.22 -5.40 13.10
N TYR A 105 -9.24 -5.33 12.22
CA TYR A 105 -10.21 -4.24 12.21
C TYR A 105 -11.02 -4.14 13.50
N ARG A 106 -11.45 -5.27 14.07
CA ARG A 106 -12.16 -5.31 15.37
C ARG A 106 -11.29 -4.78 16.51
N ARG A 107 -10.02 -5.22 16.60
CA ARG A 107 -9.03 -4.71 17.59
C ARG A 107 -8.84 -3.19 17.48
N LEU A 108 -8.61 -2.71 16.27
CA LEU A 108 -8.38 -1.29 15.99
C LEU A 108 -9.62 -0.41 16.25
N LEU A 109 -10.82 -0.88 15.88
CA LEU A 109 -12.06 -0.15 16.13
C LEU A 109 -12.40 -0.06 17.62
N ALA A 110 -12.20 -1.13 18.39
CA ALA A 110 -12.42 -1.13 19.84
C ALA A 110 -11.56 -0.08 20.58
N ARG A 111 -10.38 0.23 20.03
CA ARG A 111 -9.40 1.19 20.58
C ARG A 111 -9.45 2.57 19.91
N ARG A 112 -10.34 2.77 18.93
CA ARG A 112 -10.39 3.96 18.05
C ARG A 112 -10.31 5.30 18.79
N HIS A 113 -11.00 5.43 19.93
CA HIS A 113 -11.07 6.70 20.68
C HIS A 113 -9.73 7.13 21.31
N ALA A 114 -8.77 6.21 21.49
CA ALA A 114 -7.44 6.51 22.02
C ALA A 114 -6.44 6.97 20.95
N PHE A 115 -6.80 6.95 19.66
CA PHE A 115 -5.90 7.29 18.56
C PHE A 115 -5.94 8.78 18.19
N PRO A 116 -4.89 9.34 17.54
CA PRO A 116 -4.93 10.71 17.03
C PRO A 116 -6.11 10.93 16.06
N PRO A 117 -6.75 12.12 16.04
CA PRO A 117 -7.98 12.36 15.27
C PRO A 117 -7.94 11.95 13.80
N ARG A 118 -6.78 12.11 13.14
CA ARG A 118 -6.57 11.69 11.74
C ARG A 118 -6.75 10.17 11.56
N LEU A 119 -6.27 9.35 12.49
CA LEU A 119 -6.47 7.89 12.45
C LEU A 119 -7.92 7.52 12.85
N GLN A 120 -8.54 8.24 13.80
CA GLN A 120 -9.96 8.05 14.12
C GLN A 120 -10.88 8.27 12.91
N ALA A 121 -10.57 9.25 12.06
CA ALA A 121 -11.30 9.51 10.82
C ALA A 121 -10.99 8.48 9.71
N MET A 122 -9.75 7.98 9.64
CA MET A 122 -9.33 7.02 8.63
C MET A 122 -9.91 5.62 8.86
N LEU A 123 -9.93 5.12 10.09
CA LEU A 123 -10.31 3.71 10.37
C LEU A 123 -11.68 3.29 9.80
N PRO A 124 -12.78 4.05 9.93
CA PRO A 124 -14.06 3.68 9.31
C PRO A 124 -14.00 3.54 7.78
N HIS A 125 -13.06 4.21 7.10
CA HIS A 125 -12.83 4.05 5.67
C HIS A 125 -11.97 2.82 5.37
N MET A 126 -10.90 2.63 6.15
CA MET A 126 -10.00 1.49 6.06
C MET A 126 -10.72 0.14 6.22
N VAL A 127 -11.75 0.09 7.08
CA VAL A 127 -12.59 -1.09 7.32
C VAL A 127 -13.64 -1.29 6.22
N ARG A 128 -14.38 -0.23 5.86
CA ARG A 128 -15.46 -0.31 4.85
C ARG A 128 -14.94 -0.71 3.46
N ASP A 129 -13.77 -0.22 3.11
CA ASP A 129 -13.14 -0.42 1.81
C ASP A 129 -12.11 -1.59 1.84
N ASP A 130 -12.03 -2.35 2.95
CA ASP A 130 -11.08 -3.43 3.23
C ASP A 130 -9.64 -3.17 2.73
N TRP A 131 -8.98 -2.10 3.21
CA TRP A 131 -7.61 -1.76 2.75
C TRP A 131 -6.54 -2.83 3.02
N LEU A 132 -6.84 -3.86 3.83
CA LEU A 132 -5.91 -4.95 4.14
C LEU A 132 -6.09 -6.13 3.18
N GLY A 133 -7.32 -6.65 3.06
CA GLY A 133 -7.60 -7.78 2.17
C GLY A 133 -7.68 -7.38 0.69
N SER A 134 -8.14 -6.16 0.39
CA SER A 134 -8.26 -5.67 -0.99
C SER A 134 -6.91 -5.56 -1.72
N TYR A 135 -5.79 -5.45 -1.00
CA TYR A 135 -4.45 -5.49 -1.58
C TYR A 135 -4.09 -6.83 -2.23
N ALA A 136 -4.84 -7.91 -2.04
CA ALA A 136 -4.72 -9.13 -2.86
C ALA A 136 -4.97 -8.88 -4.37
N ARG A 137 -5.53 -7.71 -4.73
CA ARG A 137 -5.78 -7.27 -6.11
C ARG A 137 -4.87 -6.10 -6.49
N LEU A 138 -4.07 -6.26 -7.55
CA LEU A 138 -3.06 -5.27 -7.96
C LEU A 138 -3.67 -3.91 -8.35
N GLU A 139 -4.91 -3.89 -8.83
CA GLU A 139 -5.63 -2.67 -9.18
C GLU A 139 -5.90 -1.79 -7.94
N ASN A 140 -6.16 -2.41 -6.78
CA ASN A 140 -6.37 -1.69 -5.51
C ASN A 140 -5.06 -1.10 -4.98
N VAL A 141 -3.93 -1.77 -5.23
CA VAL A 141 -2.57 -1.27 -4.95
C VAL A 141 -2.31 0.02 -5.74
N ALA A 142 -2.61 0.00 -7.05
CA ALA A 142 -2.48 1.17 -7.91
C ALA A 142 -3.43 2.31 -7.49
N LEU A 143 -4.69 2.02 -7.18
CA LEU A 143 -5.65 3.00 -6.67
C LEU A 143 -5.20 3.63 -5.34
N ALA A 144 -4.59 2.86 -4.44
CA ALA A 144 -4.02 3.37 -3.19
C ALA A 144 -2.82 4.28 -3.45
N LEU A 145 -1.92 3.90 -4.37
CA LEU A 145 -0.78 4.72 -4.80
C LEU A 145 -1.23 6.03 -5.48
N GLU A 146 -2.25 6.02 -6.34
CA GLU A 146 -2.84 7.24 -6.89
C GLU A 146 -3.42 8.15 -5.79
N ARG A 147 -4.17 7.57 -4.85
CA ARG A 147 -4.72 8.31 -3.69
C ARG A 147 -3.60 8.90 -2.81
N ILE A 148 -2.41 8.29 -2.76
CA ILE A 148 -1.21 8.88 -2.15
C ILE A 148 -0.66 10.01 -3.04
N GLY A 149 -0.49 9.78 -4.34
CA GLY A 149 0.03 10.73 -5.32
C GLY A 149 -0.71 12.07 -5.31
N ARG A 150 -2.05 12.05 -5.26
CA ARG A 150 -2.91 13.25 -5.17
C ARG A 150 -2.66 14.13 -3.94
N ARG A 151 -1.91 13.64 -2.93
CA ARG A 151 -1.51 14.38 -1.71
C ARG A 151 -0.05 14.83 -1.71
N LEU A 152 0.72 14.51 -2.76
CA LEU A 152 2.13 14.94 -2.92
C LEU A 152 2.20 16.29 -3.66
N SER A 153 3.24 17.07 -3.39
CA SER A 153 3.53 18.34 -4.10
C SER A 153 3.80 18.19 -5.60
N ARG A 154 3.92 16.94 -6.10
CA ARG A 154 4.07 16.59 -7.51
C ARG A 154 3.15 15.39 -7.83
N PRO A 155 1.84 15.59 -8.06
CA PRO A 155 0.89 14.48 -8.13
C PRO A 155 1.18 13.42 -9.19
N GLY A 156 1.75 13.82 -10.33
CA GLY A 156 2.12 12.90 -11.42
C GLY A 156 3.21 11.87 -11.09
N LEU A 157 3.90 11.94 -9.94
CA LEU A 157 4.91 10.95 -9.56
C LEU A 157 4.36 9.51 -9.42
N LEU A 158 3.05 9.36 -9.16
CA LEU A 158 2.35 8.07 -9.04
C LEU A 158 1.25 7.88 -10.10
N ALA A 159 1.20 8.70 -11.15
CA ALA A 159 0.36 8.44 -12.32
C ALA A 159 0.84 7.20 -13.09
N ASP A 160 -0.09 6.43 -13.67
CA ASP A 160 0.18 5.24 -14.49
C ASP A 160 1.04 4.15 -13.79
N VAL A 161 1.03 4.12 -12.46
CA VAL A 161 1.90 3.23 -11.66
C VAL A 161 1.59 1.74 -11.83
N LEU A 162 0.35 1.40 -12.22
CA LEU A 162 -0.04 0.01 -12.55
C LEU A 162 0.85 -0.59 -13.63
N ALA A 163 1.14 0.14 -14.71
CA ALA A 163 1.96 -0.35 -15.81
C ALA A 163 3.42 -0.60 -15.43
N ASP A 164 3.94 0.08 -14.39
CA ASP A 164 5.27 -0.20 -13.83
C ASP A 164 5.24 -1.40 -12.86
N LEU A 165 4.15 -1.56 -12.09
CA LEU A 165 3.94 -2.74 -11.24
C LEU A 165 3.81 -4.01 -12.10
N GLU A 166 3.02 -3.99 -13.17
CA GLU A 166 2.87 -5.09 -14.13
C GLU A 166 4.21 -5.43 -14.81
N ARG A 167 4.91 -4.41 -15.34
CA ARG A 167 6.22 -4.57 -16.00
C ARG A 167 7.28 -5.22 -15.11
N HIS A 168 7.22 -4.98 -13.80
CA HIS A 168 8.21 -5.47 -12.83
C HIS A 168 7.69 -6.57 -11.91
N TYR A 169 6.46 -7.04 -12.10
CA TYR A 169 5.70 -7.90 -11.17
C TYR A 169 6.51 -9.09 -10.65
N HIS A 170 6.93 -9.99 -11.54
CA HIS A 170 7.73 -11.18 -11.21
C HIS A 170 9.06 -10.82 -10.53
N GLY A 171 9.68 -9.69 -10.91
CA GLY A 171 10.93 -9.24 -10.29
C GLY A 171 10.74 -8.74 -8.86
N LEU A 172 9.66 -7.98 -8.62
CA LEU A 172 9.28 -7.52 -7.28
C LEU A 172 8.78 -8.69 -6.41
N GLU A 173 8.11 -9.68 -7.00
CA GLU A 173 7.64 -10.89 -6.32
C GLU A 173 8.82 -11.77 -5.85
N GLN A 174 9.82 -11.99 -6.70
CA GLN A 174 11.05 -12.69 -6.33
C GLN A 174 11.79 -11.95 -5.21
N ASP A 175 11.90 -10.62 -5.31
CA ASP A 175 12.53 -9.79 -4.28
C ASP A 175 11.72 -9.81 -2.95
N PHE A 176 10.40 -9.92 -3.01
CA PHE A 176 9.56 -10.14 -1.82
C PHE A 176 9.76 -11.54 -1.22
N LEU A 177 9.78 -12.59 -2.04
CA LEU A 177 9.94 -13.98 -1.58
C LEU A 177 11.31 -14.26 -0.95
N GLU A 178 12.35 -13.53 -1.38
CA GLU A 178 13.67 -13.53 -0.76
C GLU A 178 13.67 -12.77 0.58
N PHE A 179 13.11 -11.55 0.61
CA PHE A 179 13.13 -10.68 1.79
C PHE A 179 12.17 -11.06 2.93
N PHE A 180 10.93 -11.45 2.62
CA PHE A 180 9.89 -11.54 3.64
C PHE A 180 10.18 -12.62 4.71
N PRO A 181 10.73 -13.80 4.38
CA PRO A 181 11.20 -14.75 5.40
C PRO A 181 12.25 -14.17 6.37
N GLU A 182 13.11 -13.25 5.91
CA GLU A 182 14.15 -12.62 6.76
C GLU A 182 13.54 -11.63 7.76
N VAL A 183 12.62 -10.76 7.33
CA VAL A 183 11.95 -9.82 8.25
C VAL A 183 11.05 -10.55 9.25
N VAL A 184 10.43 -11.67 8.84
CA VAL A 184 9.70 -12.57 9.75
C VAL A 184 10.66 -13.22 10.76
N ALA A 185 11.78 -13.79 10.32
CA ALA A 185 12.76 -14.42 11.22
C ALA A 185 13.40 -13.43 12.21
N HIS A 186 13.46 -12.14 11.87
CA HIS A 186 13.98 -11.07 12.72
C HIS A 186 12.96 -10.55 13.73
N PHE A 187 11.71 -10.30 13.33
CA PHE A 187 10.72 -9.56 14.13
C PHE A 187 9.53 -10.38 14.64
N ALA A 188 9.21 -11.54 14.05
CA ALA A 188 8.06 -12.31 14.49
C ALA A 188 8.22 -12.74 15.97
N PRO A 189 7.16 -12.63 16.79
CA PRO A 189 7.21 -13.08 18.18
C PRO A 189 7.64 -14.55 18.25
N ARG A 190 8.79 -14.82 18.89
CA ARG A 190 9.29 -16.20 19.10
C ARG A 190 8.38 -16.92 20.10
N GLY A 191 7.32 -17.53 19.58
CA GLY A 191 6.42 -18.39 20.33
C GLY A 191 7.21 -19.48 21.05
N LYS A 192 6.91 -19.69 22.34
CA LYS A 192 7.48 -20.80 23.10
C LYS A 192 6.86 -22.13 22.65
N GLY A 193 7.42 -22.68 21.58
CA GLY A 193 7.10 -24.02 21.10
C GLY A 193 6.11 -24.05 19.94
N GLU A 194 6.58 -23.69 18.74
CA GLU A 194 6.13 -24.34 17.50
C GLU A 194 7.24 -24.24 16.43
N GLN A 195 7.98 -25.34 16.24
CA GLN A 195 9.04 -25.43 15.22
C GLN A 195 8.45 -25.87 13.87
N GLY A 196 7.62 -25.00 13.28
CA GLY A 196 7.12 -25.17 11.92
C GLY A 196 8.20 -24.83 10.89
N ALA A 197 8.74 -25.83 10.19
CA ALA A 197 9.78 -25.61 9.20
C ALA A 197 9.23 -24.91 7.93
N ILE A 198 9.70 -23.69 7.66
CA ILE A 198 9.41 -22.97 6.41
C ILE A 198 10.23 -23.59 5.28
N ALA A 199 9.75 -24.71 4.73
CA ALA A 199 10.36 -25.37 3.59
C ALA A 199 10.05 -24.59 2.30
N ALA A 200 11.10 -24.09 1.63
CA ALA A 200 10.95 -23.33 0.40
C ALA A 200 10.50 -24.21 -0.77
N SER A 201 9.21 -24.16 -1.12
CA SER A 201 8.66 -24.78 -2.32
C SER A 201 8.11 -23.72 -3.28
N ALA A 202 9.00 -23.09 -4.05
CA ALA A 202 8.60 -22.27 -5.19
C ALA A 202 8.00 -23.18 -6.27
N SER A 203 6.69 -23.08 -6.50
CA SER A 203 6.00 -23.71 -7.62
C SER A 203 5.00 -22.73 -8.21
N ALA A 204 4.96 -22.68 -9.55
CA ALA A 204 4.26 -21.63 -10.27
C ALA A 204 2.75 -21.82 -10.22
N VAL A 205 2.03 -20.81 -9.72
CA VAL A 205 0.59 -20.66 -9.95
C VAL A 205 0.42 -19.88 -11.26
N GLY A 206 -0.23 -20.49 -12.25
CA GLY A 206 -0.36 -19.91 -13.58
C GLY A 206 -1.26 -18.68 -13.60
N MET A 207 -0.91 -17.68 -14.41
CA MET A 207 -1.78 -16.52 -14.66
C MET A 207 -3.01 -16.93 -15.49
N PRO A 208 -4.19 -16.31 -15.27
CA PRO A 208 -5.32 -16.46 -16.16
C PRO A 208 -5.02 -15.79 -17.51
N ALA A 209 -4.96 -16.58 -18.58
CA ALA A 209 -4.71 -16.05 -19.92
C ALA A 209 -5.89 -15.17 -20.39
N ALA A 210 -5.60 -13.94 -20.80
CA ALA A 210 -6.59 -13.03 -21.39
C ALA A 210 -7.11 -13.60 -22.73
N GLN A 211 -8.38 -13.98 -22.78
CA GLN A 211 -8.98 -14.61 -23.96
C GLN A 211 -9.27 -13.56 -25.06
N SER A 212 -8.33 -13.40 -25.99
CA SER A 212 -8.46 -12.57 -27.20
C SER A 212 -9.32 -13.27 -28.28
N GLY A 213 -10.61 -13.40 -28.02
CA GLY A 213 -11.55 -14.17 -28.85
C GLY A 213 -12.60 -13.33 -29.60
N CYS A 214 -12.28 -12.80 -30.79
CA CYS A 214 -13.33 -12.59 -31.80
C CYS A 214 -12.84 -12.83 -33.25
N ARG A 215 -13.67 -13.60 -33.95
CA ARG A 215 -13.48 -14.25 -35.26
C ARG A 215 -13.09 -13.31 -36.40
N ARG A 216 -12.29 -13.83 -37.34
CA ARG A 216 -12.26 -13.34 -38.73
C ARG A 216 -13.47 -13.89 -39.49
N THR A 217 -14.13 -13.05 -40.29
CA THR A 217 -15.02 -13.46 -41.39
C THR A 217 -14.76 -12.56 -42.59
N ALA A 218 -14.52 -13.14 -43.77
CA ALA A 218 -14.36 -12.41 -45.02
C ALA A 218 -15.70 -12.36 -45.79
N GLY A 219 -16.05 -11.21 -46.39
CA GLY A 219 -17.32 -11.10 -47.12
C GLY A 219 -17.59 -9.73 -47.77
N SER A 220 -17.23 -9.61 -49.06
CA SER A 220 -17.77 -8.68 -50.07
C SER A 220 -17.91 -7.17 -49.80
N ARG A 221 -17.05 -6.41 -50.50
CA ARG A 221 -17.35 -5.25 -51.38
C ARG A 221 -18.71 -4.51 -51.20
N TYR A 222 -18.63 -3.20 -50.98
CA TYR A 222 -19.23 -2.21 -51.90
C TYR A 222 -18.41 -0.92 -51.93
N SER A 223 -18.73 0.02 -52.83
CA SER A 223 -17.82 1.11 -53.26
C SER A 223 -18.29 2.53 -52.95
N SER A 224 -17.29 3.42 -52.86
CA SER A 224 -17.25 4.80 -53.41
C SER A 224 -17.53 6.04 -52.52
N SER A 225 -16.58 6.98 -52.65
CA SER A 225 -16.78 8.43 -52.87
C SER A 225 -16.65 9.45 -51.72
N SER A 226 -16.27 10.67 -52.12
CA SER A 226 -16.22 11.97 -51.41
C SER A 226 -15.44 12.04 -50.10
N ARG A 227 -14.22 12.61 -50.01
CA ARG A 227 -13.72 14.00 -50.26
C ARG A 227 -14.03 15.01 -49.13
N ASN A 228 -13.01 15.86 -48.91
CA ASN A 228 -12.98 17.12 -48.14
C ASN A 228 -13.13 17.03 -46.60
N SER A 229 -12.67 18.02 -45.82
CA SER A 229 -11.52 18.98 -45.90
C SER A 229 -11.65 19.95 -44.70
N SER A 230 -10.58 20.69 -44.39
CA SER A 230 -10.59 21.86 -43.47
C SER A 230 -10.82 21.56 -41.97
N LYS A 231 -10.58 22.49 -41.03
CA LYS A 231 -9.40 23.37 -40.76
C LYS A 231 -9.66 24.13 -39.43
N ALA A 232 -8.60 24.33 -38.65
CA ALA A 232 -8.36 25.51 -37.79
C ALA A 232 -9.22 25.78 -36.51
N ALA A 233 -8.70 26.77 -35.76
CA ALA A 233 -9.36 27.64 -34.77
C ALA A 233 -9.68 27.09 -33.36
N SER A 234 -8.68 27.22 -32.51
CA SER A 234 -8.81 27.58 -31.09
C SER A 234 -9.70 28.81 -30.82
N SER A 235 -10.39 28.83 -29.67
CA SER A 235 -10.58 30.05 -28.85
C SER A 235 -10.99 29.69 -27.41
N SER A 236 -10.89 30.66 -26.49
CA SER A 236 -11.08 30.48 -25.04
C SER A 236 -11.77 31.68 -24.40
N SER A 237 -12.76 31.49 -23.51
CA SER A 237 -13.20 32.46 -22.48
C SER A 237 -14.31 31.90 -21.56
N GLY A 238 -14.49 32.51 -20.38
CA GLY A 238 -15.39 32.07 -19.28
C GLY A 238 -14.60 31.36 -18.15
N SER A 239 -14.34 31.90 -16.95
CA SER A 239 -15.18 32.66 -15.99
C SER A 239 -16.30 31.81 -15.40
N THR A 240 -16.52 31.70 -14.07
CA THR A 240 -16.03 32.43 -12.87
C THR A 240 -16.00 31.39 -11.69
N ALA A 241 -15.53 31.56 -10.43
CA ALA A 241 -15.07 32.69 -9.59
C ALA A 241 -14.17 32.20 -8.41
N ALA A 242 -13.88 33.09 -7.44
CA ALA A 242 -13.41 32.80 -6.06
C ALA A 242 -14.44 33.40 -5.05
N PRO A 243 -14.35 33.31 -3.69
CA PRO A 243 -13.18 33.42 -2.79
C PRO A 243 -12.97 32.15 -1.90
N LEU A 244 -11.84 31.89 -1.22
CA LEU A 244 -11.01 32.66 -0.27
C LEU A 244 -11.68 32.97 1.09
N ALA A 245 -11.23 32.29 2.15
CA ALA A 245 -11.49 32.65 3.55
C ALA A 245 -10.30 32.24 4.43
N SER A 246 -9.39 33.19 4.67
CA SER A 246 -8.23 33.02 5.57
C SER A 246 -8.49 33.74 6.89
N ALA A 247 -8.35 33.05 8.02
CA ALA A 247 -8.51 33.64 9.36
C ALA A 247 -7.24 33.41 10.21
N SER A 248 -6.29 34.34 10.10
CA SER A 248 -5.18 34.49 11.06
C SER A 248 -5.64 35.31 12.26
N GLN A 249 -5.38 34.83 13.48
CA GLN A 249 -5.41 35.69 14.68
C GLN A 249 -4.16 35.47 15.54
N SER A 250 -3.76 36.53 16.24
CA SER A 250 -2.41 36.71 16.78
C SER A 250 -2.33 36.45 18.28
N ARG A 251 -1.13 36.13 18.76
CA ARG A 251 -0.77 36.32 20.18
C ARG A 251 -0.77 37.82 20.55
N PRO A 252 -1.09 38.15 21.80
CA PRO A 252 -0.35 39.14 22.57
C PRO A 252 0.66 38.47 23.51
N THR A 253 1.63 39.24 24.00
CA THR A 253 2.56 38.86 25.07
C THR A 253 2.62 39.96 26.12
N ALA A 254 2.35 39.60 27.38
CA ALA A 254 2.75 40.27 28.60
C ALA A 254 2.89 39.17 29.68
#